data_AF-A0A7X2PJ99-F1
#
_entry.id   AF-A0A7X2PJ99-F1
#
_cell.length_a   1.000
_cell.length_b   1.000
_cell.length_c   1.000
_cell.angle_alpha   90.00
_cell.angle_beta   90.00
_cell.angle_gamma   90.00
#
_symmetry.space_group_name_H-M   'P 1'
#
loop_
_entity.id
_entity.type
_entity.pdbx_description
1 polymer ?
#
loop_
_entity_poly.entity_id
_entity_poly.type
_entity_poly.pdbx_seq_one_letter_code
_entity_poly.pdbx_strand_id
1 'polypeptide(L)'
;MRNAIQIRVAAGVVFCAAIAVSSQVSKPEALMEMTANRFIDSLTPAQRAGTVFEMNSPERKKWHYFPEAGFKQEYGHDRRGIMFKEMDPKQRHLAYALMASGLSQVGFIKATTVMSVEEIVRVIEADTTGHRDAERYHFTIFGKPAPAG
;
A
#
# COMPACT_ATOMS: atom_id res chain seq x y z
N MET A 1 -4.95 4.61 -60.15
CA MET A 1 -5.61 3.86 -59.06
C MET A 1 -4.63 3.07 -58.16
N ARG A 2 -3.47 2.61 -58.65
CA ARG A 2 -2.49 1.81 -57.86
C ARG A 2 -1.76 2.60 -56.75
N ASN A 3 -1.50 3.90 -56.93
CA ASN A 3 -0.77 4.72 -55.95
C ASN A 3 -1.63 5.19 -54.76
N ALA A 4 -2.95 5.30 -54.92
CA ALA A 4 -3.86 5.68 -53.84
C ALA A 4 -4.04 4.56 -52.80
N ILE A 5 -3.82 3.30 -53.21
CA ILE A 5 -3.89 2.13 -52.33
C ILE A 5 -2.63 2.05 -51.46
N GLN A 6 -1.45 2.34 -52.01
CA GLN A 6 -0.19 2.26 -51.25
C GLN A 6 -0.05 3.37 -50.19
N ILE A 7 -0.58 4.57 -50.45
CA ILE A 7 -0.58 5.68 -49.47
C ILE A 7 -1.52 5.39 -48.29
N ARG A 8 -2.66 4.71 -48.53
CA ARG A 8 -3.62 4.32 -47.47
C ARG A 8 -3.08 3.21 -46.57
N VAL A 9 -2.28 2.29 -47.11
CA VAL A 9 -1.64 1.22 -46.33
C VAL A 9 -0.54 1.78 -45.41
N ALA A 10 0.28 2.73 -45.89
CA ALA A 10 1.32 3.34 -45.08
C ALA A 10 0.77 4.16 -43.89
N ALA A 11 -0.32 4.90 -44.09
CA ALA A 11 -0.95 5.68 -43.02
C ALA A 11 -1.62 4.80 -41.93
N GLY A 12 -2.17 3.64 -42.30
CA GLY A 12 -2.78 2.70 -41.35
C GLY A 12 -1.76 2.00 -40.46
N VAL A 13 -0.58 1.65 -40.99
CA VAL A 13 0.50 1.00 -40.22
C VAL A 13 1.13 1.95 -39.20
N VAL A 14 1.28 3.23 -39.55
CA VAL A 14 1.80 4.26 -38.61
C VAL A 14 0.80 4.54 -37.48
N PHE A 15 -0.50 4.51 -37.75
CA PHE A 15 -1.54 4.71 -36.73
C PHE A 15 -1.64 3.54 -35.73
N CYS A 16 -1.52 2.30 -36.20
CA CYS A 16 -1.49 1.13 -35.31
C CYS A 16 -0.22 1.07 -34.44
N ALA A 17 0.93 1.50 -34.97
CA ALA A 17 2.17 1.57 -34.19
C ALA A 17 2.11 2.64 -33.08
N ALA A 18 1.44 3.77 -33.31
CA ALA A 18 1.26 4.81 -32.29
C ALA A 18 0.34 4.37 -31.13
N ILE A 19 -0.66 3.52 -31.41
CA ILE A 19 -1.54 2.97 -30.37
C ILE A 19 -0.80 1.91 -29.51
N ALA A 20 0.11 1.14 -30.10
CA ALA A 20 0.89 0.13 -29.38
C ALA A 20 1.91 0.73 -28.38
N VAL A 21 2.41 1.95 -28.64
CA VAL A 21 3.31 2.64 -27.70
C VAL A 21 2.54 3.16 -26.47
N SER A 22 1.24 3.45 -26.60
CA SER A 22 0.43 4.00 -25.51
C SER A 22 -0.10 2.97 -24.53
N SER A 23 0.09 1.66 -24.79
CA SER A 23 -0.35 0.58 -23.89
C SER A 23 0.73 0.11 -22.91
N GLN A 24 1.73 0.95 -22.62
CA GLN A 24 2.56 0.82 -21.41
C GLN A 24 1.71 1.21 -20.18
N VAL A 25 0.59 0.51 -19.97
CA VAL A 25 -0.08 0.50 -18.67
C VAL A 25 0.98 -0.01 -17.70
N SER A 26 1.39 0.84 -16.76
CA SER A 26 2.31 0.44 -15.70
C SER A 26 1.77 -0.84 -15.07
N LYS A 27 2.54 -1.93 -15.18
CA LYS A 27 2.19 -3.20 -14.55
C LYS A 27 1.96 -2.94 -13.06
N PRO A 28 0.76 -3.19 -12.51
CA PRO A 28 0.44 -2.89 -11.11
C PRO A 28 1.48 -3.49 -10.14
N GLU A 29 2.03 -4.64 -10.50
CA GLU A 29 3.09 -5.33 -9.75
C GLU A 29 4.36 -4.48 -9.66
N ALA A 30 4.78 -3.86 -10.76
CA ALA A 30 5.98 -3.02 -10.80
C ALA A 30 5.79 -1.71 -10.01
N LEU A 31 4.57 -1.14 -10.04
CA LEU A 31 4.25 0.04 -9.24
C LEU A 31 4.28 -0.30 -7.74
N MET A 32 3.67 -1.42 -7.35
CA MET A 32 3.62 -1.88 -5.96
C MET A 32 5.01 -2.28 -5.43
N GLU A 33 5.84 -2.93 -6.25
CA GLU A 33 7.23 -3.22 -5.91
C GLU A 33 8.02 -1.92 -5.64
N MET A 34 7.90 -0.94 -6.55
CA MET A 34 8.61 0.33 -6.42
C MET A 34 8.18 1.10 -5.18
N THR A 35 6.88 1.23 -4.91
CA THR A 35 6.37 1.95 -3.74
C THR A 35 6.73 1.22 -2.44
N ALA A 36 6.71 -0.12 -2.43
CA ALA A 36 7.11 -0.92 -1.27
C ALA A 36 8.59 -0.71 -0.94
N ASN A 37 9.48 -0.81 -1.93
CA ASN A 37 10.91 -0.56 -1.74
C ASN A 37 11.17 0.87 -1.27
N ARG A 38 10.54 1.88 -1.87
CA ARG A 38 10.67 3.28 -1.43
C ARG A 38 10.21 3.50 0.01
N PHE A 39 9.11 2.87 0.41
CA PHE A 39 8.63 2.92 1.78
C PHE A 39 9.64 2.26 2.74
N ILE A 40 10.10 1.04 2.45
CA ILE A 40 11.10 0.32 3.26
C ILE A 40 12.39 1.13 3.40
N ASP A 41 12.89 1.71 2.30
CA ASP A 41 14.13 2.49 2.26
C ASP A 41 14.01 3.80 3.05
N SER A 42 12.79 4.28 3.30
CA SER A 42 12.55 5.46 4.13
C SER A 42 12.58 5.17 5.63
N LEU A 43 12.53 3.90 6.03
CA LEU A 43 12.50 3.51 7.44
C LEU A 43 13.88 3.60 8.07
N THR A 44 13.93 4.04 9.33
CA THR A 44 15.13 3.88 10.15
C THR A 44 15.43 2.39 10.38
N PRO A 45 16.67 2.01 10.73
CA PRO A 45 17.00 0.62 11.04
C PRO A 45 16.09 0.00 12.10
N ALA A 46 15.72 0.77 13.13
CA ALA A 46 14.83 0.34 14.20
C ALA A 46 13.39 0.10 13.70
N GLN A 47 12.83 1.05 12.94
CA GLN A 47 11.51 0.90 12.34
C GLN A 47 11.46 -0.30 11.38
N ARG A 48 12.51 -0.47 10.55
CA ARG A 48 12.61 -1.57 9.59
C ARG A 48 12.61 -2.93 10.28
N ALA A 49 13.35 -3.09 11.38
CA ALA A 49 13.39 -4.32 12.17
C ALA A 49 12.02 -4.69 12.79
N GLY A 50 11.16 -3.70 13.03
CA GLY A 50 9.78 -3.91 13.50
C GLY A 50 8.75 -4.17 12.39
N THR A 51 9.11 -3.92 11.14
CA THR A 51 8.17 -3.80 10.00
C THR A 51 8.38 -4.86 8.94
N VAL A 52 9.63 -5.24 8.66
CA VAL A 52 9.98 -6.15 7.57
C VAL A 52 10.38 -7.50 8.15
N PHE A 53 9.70 -8.55 7.72
CA PHE A 53 9.93 -9.93 8.15
C PHE A 53 10.16 -10.85 6.96
N GLU A 54 10.77 -12.00 7.20
CA GLU A 54 10.86 -13.07 6.20
C GLU A 54 9.47 -13.57 5.78
N MET A 55 9.34 -14.02 4.53
CA MET A 55 8.06 -14.47 3.95
C MET A 55 7.42 -15.63 4.73
N ASN A 56 8.25 -16.49 5.35
CA ASN A 56 7.84 -17.64 6.15
C ASN A 56 7.77 -17.34 7.66
N SER A 57 7.90 -16.06 8.06
CA SER A 57 7.84 -15.66 9.46
C SER A 57 6.53 -16.09 10.13
N PRO A 58 6.57 -16.66 11.35
CA PRO A 58 5.37 -16.96 12.14
C PRO A 58 4.46 -15.74 12.34
N GLU A 59 5.03 -14.53 12.33
CA GLU A 59 4.29 -13.26 12.44
C GLU A 59 3.20 -13.10 11.38
N ARG A 60 3.37 -13.69 10.18
CA ARG A 60 2.38 -13.61 9.11
C ARG A 60 1.03 -14.24 9.49
N LYS A 61 1.06 -15.23 10.39
CA LYS A 61 -0.14 -15.92 10.88
C LYS A 61 -0.81 -15.21 12.06
N LYS A 62 -0.18 -14.16 12.61
CA LYS A 62 -0.68 -13.40 13.76
C LYS A 62 -1.48 -12.16 13.33
N TRP A 63 -1.59 -11.89 12.03
CA TRP A 63 -2.36 -10.74 11.56
C TRP A 63 -3.87 -11.04 11.59
N HIS A 64 -4.65 -10.12 12.16
CA HIS A 64 -6.11 -10.07 12.11
C HIS A 64 -6.61 -8.62 12.12
N TYR A 65 -7.88 -8.45 11.79
CA TYR A 65 -8.60 -7.16 11.72
C TYR A 65 -9.55 -6.94 12.93
N PHE A 66 -9.31 -7.61 14.05
CA PHE A 66 -10.18 -7.39 15.22
C PHE A 66 -9.85 -6.07 15.94
N PRO A 67 -10.86 -5.22 16.23
CA PRO A 67 -10.66 -3.96 16.91
C PRO A 67 -10.55 -4.20 18.43
N GLU A 68 -9.32 -4.31 18.92
CA GLU A 68 -9.06 -4.75 20.30
C GLU A 68 -8.56 -3.63 21.19
N ALA A 69 -9.22 -3.44 22.34
CA ALA A 69 -8.86 -2.43 23.33
C ALA A 69 -7.47 -2.69 23.97
N GLY A 70 -6.94 -3.91 23.90
CA GLY A 70 -5.69 -4.30 24.57
C GLY A 70 -4.97 -5.49 23.94
N PHE A 71 -4.40 -5.30 22.74
CA PHE A 71 -3.70 -6.36 21.99
C PHE A 71 -2.68 -7.15 22.83
N LYS A 72 -1.83 -6.45 23.61
CA LYS A 72 -0.79 -7.13 24.42
C LYS A 72 -1.41 -7.95 25.56
N GLN A 73 -2.46 -7.43 26.17
CA GLN A 73 -3.16 -8.08 27.28
C GLN A 73 -3.88 -9.33 26.81
N GLU A 74 -4.44 -9.31 25.61
CA GLU A 74 -5.21 -10.41 25.03
C GLU A 74 -4.32 -11.51 24.43
N TYR A 75 -3.25 -11.14 23.72
CA TYR A 75 -2.40 -12.10 23.00
C TYR A 75 -1.03 -12.35 23.62
N GLY A 76 -0.65 -11.61 24.67
CA GLY A 76 0.65 -11.76 25.35
C GLY A 76 1.86 -11.25 24.55
N HIS A 77 1.65 -10.55 23.43
CA HIS A 77 2.70 -9.96 22.62
C HIS A 77 2.23 -8.65 21.95
N ASP A 78 3.15 -7.80 21.50
CA ASP A 78 2.80 -6.55 20.80
C ASP A 78 2.42 -6.81 19.33
N ARG A 79 1.59 -5.94 18.74
CA ARG A 79 1.28 -5.97 17.30
C ARG A 79 2.50 -5.49 16.52
N ARG A 80 3.00 -6.32 15.62
CA ARG A 80 4.16 -6.00 14.77
C ARG A 80 3.78 -5.03 13.65
N GLY A 81 4.78 -4.32 13.14
CA GLY A 81 4.61 -3.30 12.12
C GLY A 81 4.65 -1.88 12.67
N ILE A 82 5.10 -0.95 11.85
CA ILE A 82 5.14 0.48 12.14
C ILE A 82 3.74 1.11 12.02
N MET A 83 3.35 1.93 12.99
CA MET A 83 2.10 2.69 12.95
C MET A 83 2.26 4.03 12.21
N PHE A 84 1.20 4.57 11.62
CA PHE A 84 1.22 5.92 11.04
C PHE A 84 1.68 6.99 12.04
N LYS A 85 1.30 6.89 13.31
CA LYS A 85 1.73 7.82 14.38
C LYS A 85 3.23 7.82 14.67
N GLU A 86 3.94 6.77 14.26
CA GLU A 86 5.40 6.61 14.44
C GLU A 86 6.18 7.06 13.20
N MET A 87 5.49 7.47 12.15
CA MET A 87 6.08 7.88 10.88
C MET A 87 6.26 9.39 10.80
N ASP A 88 7.37 9.82 10.21
CA ASP A 88 7.53 11.21 9.78
C ASP A 88 6.64 11.51 8.54
N PRO A 89 6.43 12.79 8.17
CA PRO A 89 5.57 13.14 7.03
C PRO A 89 5.96 12.49 5.69
N LYS A 90 7.27 12.29 5.45
CA LYS A 90 7.77 11.65 4.23
C LYS A 90 7.41 10.16 4.22
N GLN A 91 7.63 9.47 5.33
CA GLN A 91 7.27 8.06 5.52
C GLN A 91 5.76 7.86 5.35
N ARG A 92 4.92 8.75 5.91
CA ARG A 92 3.45 8.70 5.75
C ARG A 92 3.03 8.84 4.29
N HIS A 93 3.64 9.76 3.55
CA HIS A 93 3.34 9.91 2.12
C HIS A 93 3.68 8.64 1.32
N LEU A 94 4.83 8.02 1.62
CA LEU A 94 5.24 6.76 0.99
C LEU A 94 4.34 5.57 1.39
N ALA A 95 3.87 5.54 2.63
CA ALA A 95 2.90 4.56 3.10
C ALA A 95 1.56 4.66 2.34
N TYR A 96 1.04 5.87 2.15
CA TYR A 96 -0.16 6.09 1.32
C TYR A 96 0.08 5.73 -0.15
N ALA A 97 1.26 6.03 -0.71
CA ALA A 97 1.61 5.62 -2.06
C ALA A 97 1.63 4.09 -2.23
N LEU A 98 2.15 3.36 -1.22
CA LEU A 98 2.10 1.90 -1.19
C LEU A 98 0.65 1.40 -1.14
N MET A 99 -0.20 1.95 -0.27
CA MET A 99 -1.63 1.59 -0.25
C MET A 99 -2.31 1.84 -1.59
N ALA A 100 -2.07 3.00 -2.21
CA ALA A 100 -2.66 3.37 -3.49
C ALA A 100 -2.17 2.50 -4.66
N SER A 101 -0.98 1.91 -4.55
CA SER A 101 -0.46 0.99 -5.58
C SER A 101 -1.07 -0.40 -5.52
N GLY A 102 -1.52 -0.86 -4.34
CA GLY A 102 -2.12 -2.19 -4.15
C GLY A 102 -3.65 -2.19 -4.15
N LEU A 103 -4.29 -1.02 -4.02
CA LEU A 103 -5.75 -0.88 -3.97
C LEU A 103 -6.27 -0.18 -5.22
N SER A 104 -7.50 -0.49 -5.61
CA SER A 104 -8.22 0.36 -6.56
C SER A 104 -8.46 1.75 -5.95
N GLN A 105 -8.72 2.76 -6.77
CA GLN A 105 -9.03 4.12 -6.27
C GLN A 105 -10.17 4.10 -5.24
N VAL A 106 -11.24 3.36 -5.52
CA VAL A 106 -12.37 3.20 -4.59
C VAL A 106 -11.93 2.46 -3.31
N GLY A 107 -11.06 1.46 -3.41
CA GLY A 107 -10.51 0.74 -2.27
C GLY A 107 -9.64 1.64 -1.37
N PHE A 108 -8.78 2.46 -1.97
CA PHE A 108 -7.94 3.42 -1.26
C PHE A 108 -8.78 4.47 -0.52
N ILE A 109 -9.80 5.03 -1.18
CA ILE A 109 -10.74 5.97 -0.55
C ILE A 109 -11.44 5.30 0.63
N LYS A 110 -11.99 4.09 0.45
CA LYS A 110 -12.63 3.36 1.55
C LYS A 110 -11.69 3.13 2.73
N ALA A 111 -10.47 2.66 2.48
CA ALA A 111 -9.49 2.40 3.54
C ALA A 111 -9.17 3.67 4.33
N THR A 112 -8.86 4.77 3.64
CA THR A 112 -8.54 6.05 4.29
C THR A 112 -9.74 6.69 4.99
N THR A 113 -10.96 6.54 4.44
CA THR A 113 -12.18 6.95 5.13
C THR A 113 -12.39 6.16 6.42
N VAL A 114 -12.24 4.84 6.41
CA VAL A 114 -12.37 4.01 7.63
C VAL A 114 -11.39 4.46 8.70
N MET A 115 -10.13 4.70 8.33
CA MET A 115 -9.14 5.24 9.27
C MET A 115 -9.59 6.57 9.88
N SER A 116 -10.14 7.49 9.06
CA SER A 116 -10.61 8.79 9.56
C SER A 116 -11.86 8.70 10.46
N VAL A 117 -12.68 7.65 10.30
CA VAL A 117 -13.89 7.43 11.11
C VAL A 117 -13.56 7.02 12.55
N GLU A 118 -12.34 6.54 12.83
CA GLU A 118 -11.90 6.24 14.20
C GLU A 118 -12.10 7.42 15.15
N GLU A 119 -11.92 8.65 14.68
CA GLU A 119 -12.13 9.84 15.52
C GLU A 119 -13.60 10.03 15.91
N ILE A 120 -14.53 9.72 14.99
CA ILE A 120 -15.96 9.75 15.27
C ILE A 120 -16.32 8.67 16.29
N VAL A 121 -15.79 7.45 16.09
CA VAL A 121 -16.01 6.33 17.01
C VAL A 121 -15.44 6.63 18.39
N ARG A 122 -14.24 7.23 18.47
CA ARG A 122 -13.62 7.68 19.72
C ARG A 122 -14.55 8.58 20.52
N VAL A 123 -15.20 9.54 19.86
CA VAL A 123 -16.15 10.47 20.49
C VAL A 123 -17.42 9.73 20.94
N ILE A 124 -17.99 8.87 20.09
CA ILE A 124 -19.22 8.11 20.40
C ILE A 124 -19.00 7.16 21.60
N GLU A 125 -17.87 6.48 21.64
CA GLU A 125 -17.51 5.54 22.71
C GLU A 125 -16.93 6.21 23.96
N ALA A 126 -16.76 7.54 23.94
CA ALA A 126 -16.06 8.31 24.98
C ALA A 126 -14.68 7.71 25.32
N ASP A 127 -13.95 7.24 24.31
CA ASP A 127 -12.65 6.60 24.53
C ASP A 127 -11.60 7.63 24.96
N THR A 128 -11.03 7.38 26.13
CA THR A 128 -9.94 8.15 26.75
C THR A 128 -8.62 7.38 26.80
N THR A 129 -8.62 6.12 26.35
CA THR A 129 -7.45 5.22 26.40
C THR A 129 -6.53 5.37 25.19
N GLY A 130 -6.99 6.04 24.13
CA GLY A 130 -6.28 6.11 22.85
C GLY A 130 -6.35 4.79 22.07
N HIS A 131 -7.37 3.99 22.31
CA HIS A 131 -7.67 2.79 21.53
C HIS A 131 -8.16 3.19 20.13
N ARG A 132 -9.12 4.11 20.07
CA ARG A 132 -9.66 4.69 18.84
C ARG A 132 -8.78 5.82 18.37
N ASP A 133 -7.90 5.53 17.41
CA ASP A 133 -6.91 6.46 16.88
C ASP A 133 -6.72 6.22 15.37
N ALA A 134 -7.00 7.25 14.57
CA ALA A 134 -6.90 7.22 13.11
C ALA A 134 -5.47 6.93 12.61
N GLU A 135 -4.46 7.13 13.46
CA GLU A 135 -3.04 6.93 13.15
C GLU A 135 -2.49 5.61 13.72
N ARG A 136 -3.32 4.79 14.39
CA ARG A 136 -2.96 3.49 14.97
C ARG A 136 -3.14 2.31 13.99
N TYR A 137 -2.93 2.57 12.71
CA TYR A 137 -2.91 1.56 11.65
C TYR A 137 -1.46 1.15 11.34
N HIS A 138 -1.20 -0.16 11.31
CA HIS A 138 0.14 -0.73 11.19
C HIS A 138 0.45 -1.19 9.76
N PHE A 139 1.70 -1.00 9.34
CA PHE A 139 2.27 -1.63 8.14
C PHE A 139 3.24 -2.73 8.55
N THR A 140 3.06 -3.90 7.94
CA THR A 140 3.97 -5.03 8.06
C THR A 140 4.22 -5.60 6.67
N ILE A 141 5.48 -5.83 6.33
CA ILE A 141 5.90 -6.35 5.03
C ILE A 141 6.56 -7.69 5.23
N PHE A 142 6.17 -8.67 4.41
CA PHE A 142 6.70 -10.03 4.43
C PHE A 142 7.44 -10.32 3.13
N GLY A 143 8.69 -10.77 3.25
CA GLY A 143 9.59 -10.99 2.13
C GLY A 143 10.24 -9.71 1.62
N LYS A 144 10.99 -9.86 0.53
CA LYS A 144 11.66 -8.75 -0.16
C LYS A 144 10.86 -8.41 -1.42
N PRO A 145 10.33 -7.19 -1.58
CA PRO A 145 9.61 -6.81 -2.79
C PRO A 145 10.50 -7.02 -4.03
N ALA A 146 10.02 -7.82 -4.97
CA ALA A 146 10.67 -8.15 -6.24
C ALA A 146 9.60 -8.47 -7.29
N PRO A 147 9.94 -8.48 -8.59
CA PRO A 147 8.95 -8.71 -9.66
C PRO A 147 8.22 -10.06 -9.59
N ALA A 148 8.79 -11.05 -8.90
CA ALA A 148 8.22 -12.39 -8.73
C ALA A 148 7.60 -12.64 -7.34
N GLY A 149 7.58 -11.61 -6.47
CA GLY A 149 7.14 -11.71 -5.07
C GLY A 149 8.23 -12.10 -4.08
#